data_AF-A0A3B0TH84-F1
#
_entry.id   AF-A0A3B0TH84-F1
#
_cell.length_a   1.000
_cell.length_b   1.000
_cell.length_c   1.000
_cell.angle_alpha   90.00
_cell.angle_beta   90.00
_cell.angle_gamma   90.00
#
_symmetry.space_group_name_H-M   'P 1'
#
loop_
_entity.id
_entity.type
_entity.pdbx_description
1 polymer ?
#
loop_
_entity_poly.entity_id
_entity_poly.type
_entity_poly.pdbx_seq_one_letter_code
_entity_poly.pdbx_strand_id
1 'polypeptide(L)'
;MDIETLARIQFAFTISFHYIFPPLTIGLGLMMVIFESIYIRTHNKLYETLARFWTKIFALIFGIGVVTGIVMEFEFGTNWATYSRYVGDVFGSALAAEGIFAFALESAFLGVLLFGWDRVKPWVHLLSTIGVFLGSLFSAIWIVVANSWQQTPAGFHIVGEGINARAEITGFWAMVFNPSSVDRVTHVWLGALLAGAFIVLSVHAYYLLKGR
;
A
#
# COMPACT_ATOMS: atom_id res chain seq x y z
N MET A 1 17.86 21.85 18.41
CA MET A 1 17.73 20.52 17.80
C MET A 1 18.81 20.41 16.74
N ASP A 2 19.52 19.28 16.69
CA ASP A 2 20.49 19.02 15.62
C ASP A 2 19.79 18.60 14.31
N ILE A 3 20.55 18.57 13.22
CA ILE A 3 20.03 18.26 11.87
C ILE A 3 19.44 16.84 11.83
N GLU A 4 20.09 15.89 12.49
CA GLU A 4 19.64 14.50 12.54
C GLU A 4 18.26 14.38 13.23
N THR A 5 18.07 15.03 14.38
CA THR A 5 16.78 15.01 15.08
C THR A 5 15.67 15.65 14.23
N LEU A 6 15.97 16.76 13.54
CA LEU A 6 15.01 17.40 12.64
C LEU A 6 14.61 16.47 11.48
N ALA A 7 15.56 15.78 10.85
CA ALA A 7 15.30 14.81 9.79
C ALA A 7 14.43 13.64 10.28
N ARG A 8 14.69 13.14 11.50
CA ARG A 8 13.86 12.10 12.13
C ARG A 8 12.44 12.57 12.42
N ILE A 9 12.26 13.78 12.94
CA ILE A 9 10.93 14.36 13.22
C ILE A 9 10.15 14.54 11.92
N GLN A 10 10.80 15.08 10.88
CA GLN A 10 10.17 15.27 9.57
C GLN A 10 9.70 13.92 9.00
N PHE A 11 10.60 12.94 8.93
CA PHE A 11 10.25 11.62 8.38
C PHE A 11 9.15 10.94 9.21
N ALA A 12 9.21 11.05 10.54
CA ALA A 12 8.18 10.51 11.43
C ALA A 12 6.81 11.15 11.17
N PHE A 13 6.74 12.46 10.96
CA PHE A 13 5.49 13.14 10.61
C PHE A 13 4.96 12.65 9.25
N THR A 14 5.80 12.68 8.22
CA THR A 14 5.44 12.28 6.84
C THR A 14 4.92 10.85 6.80
N ILE A 15 5.68 9.90 7.36
CA ILE A 15 5.30 8.48 7.32
C ILE A 15 4.07 8.17 8.19
N SER A 16 3.93 8.81 9.36
CA SER A 16 2.76 8.60 10.23
C SER A 16 1.48 9.10 9.56
N PHE A 17 1.55 10.26 8.89
CA PHE A 17 0.42 10.79 8.14
C PHE A 17 0.11 9.91 6.93
N HIS A 18 1.13 9.53 6.15
CA HIS A 18 0.96 8.64 5.00
C HIS A 18 0.30 7.32 5.40
N TYR A 19 0.75 6.68 6.48
CA TYR A 19 0.28 5.34 6.88
C TYR A 19 -1.20 5.27 7.28
N ILE A 20 -1.90 6.40 7.41
CA ILE A 20 -3.35 6.41 7.59
C ILE A 20 -4.07 5.87 6.34
N PHE A 21 -3.54 6.16 5.14
CA PHE A 21 -4.26 5.93 3.89
C PHE A 21 -4.08 4.53 3.31
N PRO A 22 -2.86 3.95 3.17
CA PRO A 22 -2.68 2.63 2.56
C PRO A 22 -3.47 1.48 3.23
N PRO A 23 -3.51 1.35 4.58
CA PRO A 23 -4.30 0.30 5.22
C PRO A 23 -5.80 0.44 4.91
N LEU A 24 -6.32 1.66 4.86
CA LEU A 24 -7.71 1.93 4.50
C LEU A 24 -7.98 1.61 3.02
N THR A 25 -7.07 1.97 2.12
CA THR A 25 -7.16 1.62 0.69
C THR A 25 -7.23 0.11 0.49
N ILE A 26 -6.30 -0.65 1.08
CA ILE A 26 -6.25 -2.12 0.96
C ILE A 26 -7.55 -2.74 1.51
N GLY A 27 -7.94 -2.34 2.72
CA GLY A 27 -9.14 -2.89 3.36
C GLY A 27 -10.44 -2.52 2.64
N LEU A 28 -10.59 -1.27 2.18
CA LEU A 28 -11.74 -0.85 1.36
C LEU A 28 -11.76 -1.55 -0.01
N GLY A 29 -10.58 -1.81 -0.59
CA GLY A 29 -10.44 -2.62 -1.80
C GLY A 29 -11.14 -3.97 -1.64
N LEU A 30 -10.87 -4.69 -0.55
CA LEU A 30 -11.55 -5.95 -0.25
C LEU A 30 -13.06 -5.78 -0.11
N MET A 31 -13.51 -4.75 0.63
CA MET A 31 -14.94 -4.51 0.85
C MET A 31 -15.68 -4.22 -0.46
N MET A 32 -15.07 -3.46 -1.37
CA MET A 32 -15.61 -3.22 -2.71
C MET A 32 -15.68 -4.50 -3.54
N VAL A 33 -14.62 -5.34 -3.52
CA VAL A 33 -14.64 -6.65 -4.18
C VAL A 33 -15.80 -7.50 -3.66
N ILE A 34 -16.03 -7.53 -2.35
CA ILE A 34 -17.13 -8.28 -1.74
C ILE A 34 -18.49 -7.74 -2.21
N PHE A 35 -18.74 -6.44 -2.10
CA PHE A 35 -20.03 -5.85 -2.50
C PHE A 35 -20.31 -6.08 -3.98
N GLU A 36 -19.32 -5.87 -4.84
CA GLU A 36 -19.48 -6.03 -6.27
C GLU A 36 -19.66 -7.49 -6.69
N SER A 37 -18.94 -8.41 -6.04
CA SER A 37 -19.11 -9.86 -6.26
C SER A 37 -20.53 -10.31 -5.90
N ILE A 38 -21.07 -9.82 -4.77
CA ILE A 38 -22.46 -10.12 -4.37
C ILE A 38 -23.44 -9.50 -5.35
N TYR A 39 -23.21 -8.27 -5.80
CA TYR A 39 -24.05 -7.62 -6.81
C TYR A 39 -24.10 -8.43 -8.11
N ILE A 40 -22.96 -8.87 -8.64
CA ILE A 40 -22.91 -9.65 -9.89
C ILE A 40 -23.61 -11.01 -9.73
N ARG A 41 -23.48 -11.65 -8.56
CA ARG A 41 -24.13 -12.95 -8.30
C ARG A 41 -25.64 -12.85 -8.07
N THR A 42 -26.10 -11.78 -7.43
CA THR A 42 -27.50 -11.67 -6.95
C THR A 42 -28.35 -10.67 -7.74
N HIS A 43 -27.72 -9.79 -8.51
CA HIS A 43 -28.33 -8.63 -9.16
C HIS A 43 -29.06 -7.67 -8.21
N ASN A 44 -28.83 -7.77 -6.90
CA ASN A 44 -29.43 -6.89 -5.92
C ASN A 44 -28.76 -5.51 -5.96
N LYS A 45 -29.52 -4.49 -6.40
CA LYS A 45 -29.08 -3.10 -6.58
C LYS A 45 -28.59 -2.41 -5.31
N LEU A 46 -28.92 -2.95 -4.13
CA LEU A 46 -28.36 -2.49 -2.87
C LEU A 46 -26.83 -2.59 -2.87
N TYR A 47 -26.28 -3.72 -3.32
CA TYR A 47 -24.83 -3.95 -3.33
C TYR A 47 -24.11 -3.11 -4.39
N GLU A 48 -24.75 -2.82 -5.52
CA GLU A 48 -24.25 -1.83 -6.48
C GLU A 48 -24.16 -0.44 -5.84
N THR A 49 -25.20 -0.05 -5.10
CA THR A 49 -25.24 1.24 -4.40
C THR A 49 -24.12 1.33 -3.35
N LEU A 50 -23.90 0.26 -2.59
CA LEU A 50 -22.81 0.18 -1.62
C LEU A 50 -21.44 0.26 -2.30
N ALA A 51 -21.21 -0.50 -3.37
CA ALA A 51 -19.96 -0.49 -4.11
C ALA A 51 -19.67 0.93 -4.65
N ARG A 52 -20.62 1.55 -5.35
CA ARG A 52 -20.48 2.93 -5.87
C ARG A 52 -20.23 3.97 -4.75
N PHE A 53 -20.87 3.82 -3.60
CA PHE A 53 -20.65 4.71 -2.44
C PHE A 53 -19.21 4.59 -1.93
N TRP A 54 -18.74 3.37 -1.70
CA TRP A 54 -17.40 3.13 -1.18
C TRP A 54 -16.30 3.43 -2.20
N THR A 55 -16.55 3.29 -3.50
CA THR A 55 -15.61 3.73 -4.56
C THR A 55 -15.28 5.22 -4.45
N LYS A 56 -16.26 6.07 -4.10
CA LYS A 56 -16.02 7.51 -3.94
C LYS A 56 -15.11 7.82 -2.74
N ILE A 57 -15.34 7.14 -1.61
CA ILE A 57 -14.52 7.29 -0.40
C ILE A 57 -13.11 6.73 -0.66
N PHE A 58 -13.03 5.56 -1.28
CA PHE A 58 -11.79 4.95 -1.71
C PHE A 58 -10.98 5.91 -2.58
N ALA A 59 -11.59 6.54 -3.60
CA ALA A 59 -10.91 7.46 -4.49
C ALA A 59 -10.26 8.65 -3.75
N LEU A 60 -10.94 9.19 -2.74
CA LEU A 60 -10.42 10.27 -1.91
C LEU A 60 -9.21 9.82 -1.07
N ILE A 61 -9.36 8.70 -0.35
CA ILE A 61 -8.30 8.14 0.50
C ILE A 61 -7.09 7.77 -0.36
N PHE A 62 -7.33 7.10 -1.48
CA PHE A 62 -6.31 6.71 -2.44
C PHE A 62 -5.54 7.91 -2.97
N GLY A 63 -6.24 8.97 -3.42
CA GLY A 63 -5.59 10.16 -3.95
C GLY A 63 -4.65 10.83 -2.93
N ILE A 64 -5.06 10.94 -1.67
CA ILE A 64 -4.21 11.47 -0.60
C ILE A 64 -3.04 10.53 -0.32
N GLY A 65 -3.29 9.21 -0.32
CA GLY A 65 -2.26 8.18 -0.18
C GLY A 65 -1.16 8.30 -1.23
N VAL A 66 -1.52 8.48 -2.51
CA VAL A 66 -0.56 8.67 -3.60
C VAL A 66 0.30 9.93 -3.38
N VAL A 67 -0.34 11.08 -3.10
CA VAL A 67 0.40 12.35 -2.91
C VAL A 67 1.38 12.25 -1.74
N THR A 68 0.93 11.68 -0.61
CA THR A 68 1.77 11.52 0.58
C THR A 68 2.87 10.47 0.39
N GLY A 69 2.61 9.42 -0.39
CA GLY A 69 3.60 8.40 -0.74
C GLY A 69 4.74 8.95 -1.59
N ILE A 70 4.43 9.79 -2.58
CA ILE A 70 5.44 10.47 -3.40
C ILE A 70 6.38 11.31 -2.53
N VAL A 71 5.85 12.08 -1.58
CA VAL A 71 6.68 12.86 -0.65
C VAL A 71 7.60 11.96 0.15
N MET A 72 7.07 10.85 0.70
CA MET A 72 7.84 9.87 1.47
C MET A 72 8.96 9.21 0.64
N GLU A 73 8.69 8.83 -0.61
CA GLU A 73 9.68 8.25 -1.51
C GLU A 73 10.87 9.19 -1.74
N PHE A 74 10.59 10.48 -2.00
CA PHE A 74 11.65 11.47 -2.20
C PHE A 74 12.41 11.83 -0.92
N GLU A 75 11.79 11.70 0.26
CA GLU A 75 12.47 11.96 1.55
C GLU A 75 13.65 11.01 1.80
N PHE A 76 13.62 9.78 1.28
CA PHE A 76 14.79 8.89 1.33
C PHE A 76 15.99 9.53 0.62
N GLY A 77 15.78 10.14 -0.54
CA GLY A 77 16.85 10.77 -1.32
C GLY A 77 17.33 12.11 -0.75
N THR A 78 16.42 12.96 -0.28
CA THR A 78 16.74 14.33 0.14
C THR A 78 17.36 14.40 1.54
N ASN A 79 16.78 13.67 2.50
CA ASN A 79 17.17 13.74 3.91
C ASN A 79 18.04 12.55 4.35
N TRP A 80 18.04 11.46 3.59
CA TRP A 80 18.72 10.20 3.94
C TRP A 80 19.70 9.72 2.86
N ALA A 81 20.38 10.64 2.16
CA ALA A 81 21.24 10.33 1.02
C ALA A 81 22.38 9.31 1.30
N THR A 82 22.99 9.34 2.49
CA THR A 82 24.01 8.33 2.87
C THR A 82 23.38 6.96 3.08
N TYR A 83 22.19 6.91 3.69
CA TYR A 83 21.42 5.68 3.81
C TYR A 83 21.03 5.13 2.43
N SER A 84 20.49 5.95 1.54
CA SER A 84 20.13 5.54 0.18
C SER A 84 21.31 5.00 -0.62
N ARG A 85 22.51 5.56 -0.46
CA ARG A 85 23.73 5.01 -1.07
C ARG A 85 24.15 3.68 -0.44
N TYR A 86 24.03 3.57 0.88
CA TYR A 86 24.43 2.38 1.61
C TYR A 86 23.54 1.18 1.30
N VAL A 87 22.21 1.34 1.32
CA VAL A 87 21.25 0.24 1.09
C VAL A 87 20.66 0.20 -0.33
N GLY A 88 21.16 1.01 -1.25
CA GLY A 88 20.49 1.26 -2.53
C GLY A 88 20.21 0.01 -3.36
N ASP A 89 21.11 -0.98 -3.32
CA ASP A 89 20.92 -2.25 -4.03
C ASP A 89 19.76 -3.09 -3.45
N VAL A 90 19.57 -3.03 -2.13
CA VAL A 90 18.50 -3.73 -1.39
C VAL A 90 17.17 -2.97 -1.51
N PHE A 91 17.17 -1.71 -1.07
CA PHE A 91 15.95 -0.91 -0.99
C PHE A 91 15.45 -0.54 -2.39
N GLY A 92 16.36 -0.19 -3.29
CA GLY A 92 16.01 0.19 -4.67
C GLY A 92 15.40 -0.96 -5.47
N SER A 93 15.88 -2.20 -5.28
CA SER A 93 15.29 -3.35 -5.97
C SER A 93 13.89 -3.70 -5.45
N ALA A 94 13.63 -3.54 -4.15
CA ALA A 94 12.28 -3.68 -3.58
C ALA A 94 11.32 -2.59 -4.07
N LEU A 95 11.73 -1.31 -4.06
CA LEU A 95 10.90 -0.20 -4.57
C LEU A 95 10.65 -0.33 -6.08
N ALA A 96 11.64 -0.77 -6.86
CA ALA A 96 11.45 -1.02 -8.29
C ALA A 96 10.42 -2.14 -8.54
N ALA A 97 10.47 -3.22 -7.74
CA ALA A 97 9.48 -4.29 -7.80
C ALA A 97 8.07 -3.81 -7.43
N GLU A 98 7.94 -2.93 -6.43
CA GLU A 98 6.68 -2.27 -6.09
C GLU A 98 6.12 -1.48 -7.28
N GLY A 99 6.93 -0.62 -7.91
CA GLY A 99 6.50 0.18 -9.06
C GLY A 99 6.01 -0.66 -10.24
N ILE A 100 6.72 -1.75 -10.56
CA ILE A 100 6.42 -2.58 -11.73
C ILE A 100 5.23 -3.52 -11.48
N PHE A 101 5.19 -4.20 -10.34
CA PHE A 101 4.20 -5.26 -10.10
C PHE A 101 2.93 -4.75 -9.42
N ALA A 102 3.03 -3.73 -8.56
CA ALA A 102 1.91 -3.24 -7.78
C ALA A 102 1.33 -1.96 -8.37
N PHE A 103 2.12 -0.90 -8.49
CA PHE A 103 1.59 0.40 -8.96
C PHE A 103 1.12 0.37 -10.41
N ALA A 104 1.81 -0.37 -11.29
CA ALA A 104 1.34 -0.54 -12.66
C ALA A 104 -0.01 -1.26 -12.71
N LEU A 105 -0.19 -2.32 -11.91
CA LEU A 105 -1.44 -3.07 -11.84
C LEU A 105 -2.58 -2.18 -11.31
N GLU A 106 -2.33 -1.50 -10.19
CA GLU A 106 -3.29 -0.60 -9.57
C GLU A 106 -3.67 0.55 -10.52
N SER A 107 -2.69 1.24 -11.10
CA SER A 107 -2.92 2.37 -12.00
C SER A 107 -3.66 1.97 -13.27
N ALA A 108 -3.36 0.78 -13.83
CA ALA A 108 -4.02 0.27 -15.03
C ALA A 108 -5.51 0.03 -14.80
N PHE A 109 -5.87 -0.51 -13.62
CA PHE A 109 -7.26 -0.82 -13.31
C PHE A 109 -8.02 0.32 -12.63
N LEU A 110 -7.35 1.26 -11.96
CA LEU A 110 -7.98 2.35 -11.21
C LEU A 110 -8.90 3.21 -12.08
N GLY A 111 -8.49 3.53 -13.31
CA GLY A 111 -9.32 4.31 -14.23
C GLY A 111 -10.68 3.64 -14.52
N VAL A 112 -10.68 2.31 -14.64
CA VAL A 112 -11.92 1.54 -14.84
C VAL A 112 -12.75 1.48 -13.56
N LEU A 113 -12.13 1.34 -12.38
CA LEU A 113 -12.84 1.35 -11.10
C LEU A 113 -13.55 2.68 -10.85
N LEU A 114 -12.90 3.80 -11.18
CA LEU A 114 -13.44 5.13 -10.92
C LEU A 114 -14.49 5.57 -11.94
N PHE A 115 -14.31 5.23 -13.21
CA PHE A 115 -15.12 5.79 -14.31
C PHE A 115 -15.85 4.74 -15.15
N GLY A 116 -15.68 3.45 -14.86
CA GLY A 116 -16.13 2.35 -15.69
C GLY A 116 -17.56 1.86 -15.42
N TRP A 117 -18.18 2.23 -14.28
CA TRP A 117 -19.50 1.71 -13.86
C TRP A 117 -20.56 1.66 -14.97
N ASP A 118 -20.66 2.73 -15.78
CA ASP A 118 -21.67 2.86 -16.85
C ASP A 118 -21.04 2.76 -18.25
N ARG A 119 -19.77 2.35 -18.34
CA ARG A 119 -18.97 2.28 -19.59
C ARG A 119 -18.44 0.90 -19.93
N VAL A 120 -18.33 0.00 -18.95
CA VAL A 120 -17.86 -1.38 -19.14
C VAL A 120 -18.90 -2.39 -18.66
N LYS A 121 -18.73 -3.66 -19.03
CA LYS A 121 -19.58 -4.74 -18.51
C LYS A 121 -19.34 -4.92 -17.00
N PRO A 122 -20.36 -5.32 -16.20
CA PRO A 122 -20.20 -5.48 -14.75
C PRO A 122 -19.03 -6.38 -14.34
N TRP A 123 -18.79 -7.48 -15.04
CA TRP A 123 -17.66 -8.37 -14.74
C TRP A 123 -16.28 -7.74 -15.02
N VAL A 124 -16.19 -6.81 -15.99
CA VAL A 124 -14.96 -6.05 -16.28
C VAL A 124 -14.70 -5.05 -15.17
N HIS A 125 -15.75 -4.41 -14.65
CA HIS A 125 -15.64 -3.55 -13.49
C HIS A 125 -15.16 -4.34 -12.27
N LEU A 126 -15.74 -5.52 -11.99
CA LEU A 126 -15.27 -6.39 -10.90
C LEU A 126 -13.82 -6.82 -11.07
N LEU A 127 -13.40 -7.17 -12.28
CA LEU A 127 -12.00 -7.50 -12.56
C LEU A 127 -11.07 -6.32 -12.24
N SER A 128 -11.50 -5.10 -12.56
CA SER A 128 -10.79 -3.88 -12.20
C SER A 128 -10.73 -3.67 -10.68
N THR A 129 -11.83 -3.86 -9.97
CA THR A 129 -11.87 -3.79 -8.50
C THR A 129 -10.93 -4.81 -7.86
N ILE A 130 -10.89 -6.04 -8.38
CA ILE A 130 -9.94 -7.08 -7.95
C ILE A 130 -8.50 -6.68 -8.26
N GLY A 131 -8.23 -6.14 -9.47
CA GLY A 131 -6.91 -5.70 -9.88
C GLY A 131 -6.35 -4.60 -8.97
N VAL A 132 -7.17 -3.61 -8.63
CA VAL A 132 -6.81 -2.55 -7.67
C VAL A 132 -6.54 -3.14 -6.28
N PHE A 133 -7.41 -4.02 -5.78
CA PHE A 133 -7.20 -4.66 -4.48
C PHE A 133 -5.91 -5.50 -4.43
N LEU A 134 -5.66 -6.34 -5.43
CA LEU A 134 -4.45 -7.15 -5.51
C LEU A 134 -3.19 -6.29 -5.69
N GLY A 135 -3.27 -5.22 -6.48
CA GLY A 135 -2.20 -4.23 -6.62
C GLY A 135 -1.80 -3.64 -5.27
N SER A 136 -2.78 -3.20 -4.48
CA SER A 136 -2.55 -2.66 -3.15
C SER A 136 -1.95 -3.68 -2.17
N LEU A 137 -2.37 -4.96 -2.25
CA LEU A 137 -1.76 -6.04 -1.45
C LEU A 137 -0.31 -6.30 -1.84
N PHE A 138 0.00 -6.32 -3.14
CA PHE A 138 1.36 -6.53 -3.63
C PHE A 138 2.29 -5.36 -3.31
N SER A 139 1.81 -4.12 -3.33
CA SER A 139 2.57 -2.96 -2.87
C SER A 139 2.99 -3.14 -1.41
N ALA A 140 2.05 -3.54 -0.54
CA ALA A 140 2.35 -3.81 0.86
C ALA A 140 3.42 -4.89 1.05
N ILE A 141 3.52 -5.91 0.18
CA ILE A 141 4.61 -6.91 0.27
C ILE A 141 5.96 -6.22 0.13
N TRP A 142 6.17 -5.49 -0.97
CA TRP A 142 7.50 -4.99 -1.32
C TRP A 142 7.99 -3.94 -0.33
N ILE A 143 7.13 -3.01 0.08
CA ILE A 143 7.51 -1.98 1.04
C ILE A 143 7.75 -2.57 2.45
N VAL A 144 6.98 -3.58 2.85
CA VAL A 144 7.18 -4.25 4.15
C VAL A 144 8.40 -5.15 4.11
N VAL A 145 8.71 -5.81 2.99
CA VAL A 145 9.97 -6.55 2.81
C VAL A 145 11.17 -5.63 2.97
N ALA A 146 11.14 -4.46 2.31
CA ALA A 146 12.20 -3.46 2.45
C ALA A 146 12.36 -3.00 3.91
N ASN A 147 11.24 -2.69 4.58
CA ASN A 147 11.26 -2.32 6.00
C ASN A 147 11.69 -3.47 6.93
N SER A 148 11.32 -4.71 6.63
CA SER A 148 11.71 -5.90 7.41
C SER A 148 13.19 -6.17 7.28
N TRP A 149 13.77 -5.94 6.10
CA TRP A 149 15.21 -6.04 5.90
C TRP A 149 15.99 -5.04 6.76
N GLN A 150 15.47 -3.82 6.97
CA GLN A 150 16.10 -2.85 7.89
C GLN A 150 16.17 -3.37 9.35
N GLN A 151 15.30 -4.31 9.72
CA GLN A 151 15.18 -4.85 11.08
C GLN A 151 15.98 -6.14 11.25
N THR A 152 15.87 -7.04 10.27
CA THR A 152 16.58 -8.32 10.24
C THR A 152 17.29 -8.50 8.88
N PRO A 153 18.42 -7.80 8.63
CA PRO A 153 19.10 -7.86 7.34
C PRO A 153 19.57 -9.29 7.01
N ALA A 154 19.31 -9.74 5.78
CA ALA A 154 19.74 -11.04 5.28
C ALA A 154 20.02 -10.98 3.76
N GLY A 155 20.78 -11.95 3.25
CA GLY A 155 21.04 -12.08 1.80
C GLY A 155 21.88 -10.95 1.20
N PHE A 156 22.84 -10.38 1.97
CA PHE A 156 23.71 -9.31 1.53
C PHE A 156 25.16 -9.50 1.99
N HIS A 157 26.10 -8.81 1.35
CA HIS A 157 27.44 -8.55 1.88
C HIS A 157 27.71 -7.05 1.90
N ILE A 158 28.73 -6.63 2.65
CA ILE A 158 29.19 -5.24 2.65
C ILE A 158 30.44 -5.16 1.78
N VAL A 159 30.44 -4.21 0.85
CA VAL A 159 31.59 -3.85 0.02
C VAL A 159 31.97 -2.39 0.25
N GLY A 160 33.27 -2.10 0.17
CA GLY A 160 33.83 -0.78 0.46
C GLY A 160 34.05 -0.54 1.96
N GLU A 161 34.61 0.64 2.27
CA GLU A 161 34.98 1.03 3.64
C GLU A 161 34.53 2.46 3.93
N GLY A 162 34.32 2.76 5.23
CA GLY A 162 33.93 4.07 5.70
C GLY A 162 32.63 4.57 5.05
N ILE A 163 32.64 5.82 4.57
CA ILE A 163 31.47 6.46 3.96
C ILE A 163 31.08 5.87 2.59
N ASN A 164 31.96 5.06 1.99
CA ASN A 164 31.73 4.42 0.70
C ASN A 164 31.27 2.97 0.82
N ALA A 165 31.08 2.47 2.05
CA ALA A 165 30.52 1.15 2.28
C ALA A 165 29.10 1.05 1.71
N ARG A 166 28.75 -0.09 1.12
CA ARG A 166 27.42 -0.38 0.59
C ARG A 166 27.04 -1.83 0.84
N ALA A 167 25.76 -2.08 1.11
CA ALA A 167 25.16 -3.40 1.18
C ALA A 167 24.74 -3.83 -0.24
N GLU A 168 25.35 -4.90 -0.74
CA GLU A 168 24.99 -5.51 -2.03
C GLU A 168 24.27 -6.85 -1.79
N ILE A 169 23.24 -7.12 -2.60
CA ILE A 169 22.47 -8.35 -2.52
C ILE A 169 23.34 -9.52 -3.01
N THR A 170 23.49 -10.54 -2.16
CA THR A 170 24.08 -11.84 -2.54
C THR A 170 23.02 -12.87 -2.92
N GLY A 171 21.78 -12.69 -2.46
CA GLY A 171 20.65 -13.54 -2.83
C GLY A 171 19.31 -12.84 -2.69
N PHE A 172 18.62 -12.63 -3.81
CA PHE A 172 17.32 -11.94 -3.85
C PHE A 172 16.28 -12.57 -2.92
N TRP A 173 16.11 -13.89 -2.98
CA TRP A 173 15.13 -14.58 -2.13
C TRP A 173 15.49 -14.57 -0.64
N ALA A 174 16.79 -14.54 -0.31
CA ALA A 174 17.23 -14.41 1.08
C ALA A 174 16.97 -13.00 1.63
N MET A 175 17.05 -11.97 0.78
CA MET A 175 16.64 -10.60 1.10
C MET A 175 15.12 -10.49 1.28
N VAL A 176 14.34 -11.06 0.35
CA VAL A 176 12.88 -11.05 0.38
C VAL A 176 12.33 -11.79 1.59
N PHE A 177 12.79 -13.03 1.81
CA PHE A 177 12.42 -13.87 2.94
C PHE A 177 13.39 -13.74 4.10
N ASN A 178 13.75 -12.50 4.45
CA ASN A 178 14.51 -12.24 5.66
C ASN A 178 13.69 -12.65 6.91
N PRO A 179 14.35 -12.88 8.07
CA PRO A 179 13.72 -13.54 9.22
C PRO A 179 12.39 -12.96 9.71
N SER A 180 12.15 -11.66 9.49
CA SER A 180 10.93 -10.99 9.95
C SER A 180 9.92 -10.67 8.85
N SER A 181 10.24 -10.86 7.56
CA SER A 181 9.38 -10.47 6.43
C SER A 181 7.99 -11.08 6.49
N VAL A 182 7.88 -12.40 6.65
CA VAL A 182 6.59 -13.11 6.53
C VAL A 182 5.62 -12.69 7.64
N ASP A 183 6.12 -12.62 8.88
CA ASP A 183 5.33 -12.22 10.04
C ASP A 183 4.86 -10.78 9.92
N ARG A 184 5.75 -9.87 9.48
CA ARG A 184 5.44 -8.44 9.33
C ARG A 184 4.47 -8.20 8.18
N VAL A 185 4.63 -8.85 7.03
CA VAL A 185 3.69 -8.74 5.89
C VAL A 185 2.32 -9.24 6.32
N THR A 186 2.25 -10.39 6.98
CA THR A 186 0.99 -10.98 7.43
C THR A 186 0.30 -10.06 8.45
N HIS A 187 1.05 -9.52 9.41
CA HIS A 187 0.53 -8.57 10.39
C HIS A 187 -0.03 -7.30 9.72
N VAL A 188 0.70 -6.72 8.75
CA VAL A 188 0.27 -5.52 8.03
C VAL A 188 -0.98 -5.78 7.21
N TRP A 189 -1.05 -6.91 6.49
CA TRP A 189 -2.23 -7.29 5.75
C TRP A 189 -3.45 -7.46 6.66
N LEU A 190 -3.33 -8.23 7.74
CA LEU A 190 -4.43 -8.41 8.69
C LEU A 190 -4.88 -7.08 9.29
N GLY A 191 -3.94 -6.21 9.67
CA GLY A 191 -4.23 -4.87 10.17
C GLY A 191 -4.98 -4.01 9.14
N ALA A 192 -4.56 -4.02 7.89
CA ALA A 192 -5.21 -3.29 6.81
C ALA A 192 -6.63 -3.79 6.51
N LEU A 193 -6.82 -5.11 6.46
CA LEU A 193 -8.14 -5.72 6.26
C LEU A 193 -9.09 -5.37 7.41
N LEU A 194 -8.60 -5.42 8.65
CA LEU A 194 -9.36 -4.99 9.82
C LEU A 194 -9.70 -3.50 9.73
N ALA A 195 -8.74 -2.63 9.42
CA ALA A 195 -8.99 -1.19 9.29
C ALA A 195 -10.11 -0.88 8.27
N GLY A 196 -10.08 -1.53 7.10
CA GLY A 196 -11.15 -1.43 6.09
C GLY A 196 -12.50 -1.94 6.56
N ALA A 197 -12.54 -3.09 7.25
CA ALA A 197 -13.79 -3.61 7.80
C ALA A 197 -14.38 -2.67 8.86
N PHE A 198 -13.54 -2.15 9.76
CA PHE A 198 -13.97 -1.27 10.85
C PHE A 198 -14.43 0.11 10.37
N ILE A 199 -13.83 0.68 9.32
CA ILE A 199 -14.34 1.94 8.77
C ILE A 199 -15.73 1.76 8.14
N VAL A 200 -15.96 0.64 7.44
CA VAL A 200 -17.28 0.32 6.87
C VAL A 200 -18.30 0.12 7.99
N LEU A 201 -17.97 -0.70 8.99
CA LEU A 201 -18.81 -0.95 10.17
C LEU A 201 -19.16 0.37 10.89
N SER A 202 -18.18 1.24 11.09
CA SER A 202 -18.38 2.51 11.83
C SER A 202 -19.31 3.46 11.10
N VAL A 203 -19.16 3.61 9.78
CA VAL A 203 -20.03 4.46 8.96
C VAL A 203 -21.46 3.91 8.92
N HIS A 204 -21.62 2.59 8.79
CA HIS A 204 -22.94 1.95 8.77
C HIS A 204 -23.62 2.06 10.13
N ALA A 205 -22.91 1.78 11.23
CA ALA A 205 -23.41 1.95 12.58
C ALA A 205 -23.86 3.39 12.84
N TYR A 206 -23.10 4.38 12.35
CA TYR A 206 -23.47 5.78 12.44
C TYR A 206 -24.79 6.10 11.70
N TYR A 207 -24.99 5.58 10.48
CA TYR A 207 -26.25 5.78 9.74
C TYR A 207 -27.44 5.12 10.43
N LEU A 208 -27.27 3.89 10.94
CA LEU A 208 -28.30 3.20 11.72
C LEU A 208 -28.69 4.00 12.97
N LEU A 209 -27.71 4.53 13.71
CA LEU A 209 -27.96 5.40 14.87
C LEU A 209 -28.68 6.71 14.51
N LYS A 210 -28.54 7.18 13.27
CA LYS A 210 -29.24 8.37 12.75
C LYS A 210 -30.57 8.04 12.06
N GLY A 211 -30.97 6.76 12.00
CA GLY A 211 -32.20 6.32 11.33
C GLY A 211 -32.19 6.62 9.82
N ARG A 212 -31.03 6.47 9.17
CA ARG A 212 -30.83 6.70 7.73
C ARG A 212 -30.56 5.41 6.98
#